data_AF-A0A967VZM0-F1
#
_entry.id   AF-A0A967VZM0-F1
#
_cell.length_a   1.000
_cell.length_b   1.000
_cell.length_c   1.000
_cell.angle_alpha   90.00
_cell.angle_beta   90.00
_cell.angle_gamma   90.00
#
_symmetry.space_group_name_H-M   'P 1'
#
loop_
_entity.id
_entity.type
_entity.pdbx_description
1 polymer ?
#
loop_
_entity_poly.entity_id
_entity_poly.type
_entity_poly.pdbx_seq_one_letter_code
_entity_poly.pdbx_strand_id
1 'polypeptide(L)'
;YKSGFYKDIRAKVFKDEGGCRVTFYLDEQPQISHISVHHGNILPDSIISESFLEFYGKPLNIPELANQLEDIKYRLIRQGYSLTEIHSVRFNPNSQRLEIELDEGVVDEIQINGNQQTRNFVILREFPIQEGEFFKSDLAAQGIQNIYSTGLFDRVTLNIDKENNRNILVVNVKEKKYLLLRIGAHASLERKSEGVVELLHDNFLGTGIKFSTMGAIG
;
A
#
# COMPACT_ATOMS: atom_id res chain seq x y z
N TYR A 1 -18.36 -31.05 12.41
CA TYR A 1 -18.76 -29.76 11.82
C TYR A 1 -17.84 -28.61 12.17
N LYS A 2 -17.63 -28.25 13.46
CA LYS A 2 -16.70 -27.15 13.83
C LYS A 2 -15.26 -27.34 13.32
N SER A 3 -14.82 -28.57 13.07
CA SER A 3 -13.47 -28.87 12.60
C SER A 3 -13.21 -28.56 11.12
N GLY A 4 -14.22 -28.29 10.29
CA GLY A 4 -14.03 -27.93 8.87
C GLY A 4 -13.75 -29.11 7.91
N PHE A 5 -13.25 -30.25 8.39
CA PHE A 5 -12.79 -31.38 7.56
C PHE A 5 -13.87 -32.28 6.92
N TYR A 6 -15.13 -32.15 7.34
CA TYR A 6 -16.20 -33.05 6.88
C TYR A 6 -17.34 -32.25 6.26
N LYS A 7 -17.76 -32.68 5.07
CA LYS A 7 -18.91 -32.15 4.34
C LYS A 7 -20.22 -32.60 4.99
N ASP A 8 -20.30 -33.86 5.38
CA ASP A 8 -21.47 -34.45 6.04
C ASP A 8 -21.06 -35.41 7.17
N ILE A 9 -21.83 -35.41 8.25
CA ILE A 9 -21.66 -36.33 9.38
C ILE A 9 -23.02 -36.91 9.73
N ARG A 10 -23.19 -38.22 9.54
CA ARG A 10 -24.43 -38.94 9.86
C ARG A 10 -24.16 -40.02 10.89
N ALA A 11 -25.02 -40.13 11.89
CA ALA A 11 -24.99 -41.24 12.84
C ALA A 11 -26.20 -42.15 12.62
N LYS A 12 -25.98 -43.45 12.58
CA LYS A 12 -27.06 -44.45 12.62
C LYS A 12 -26.93 -45.27 13.89
N VAL A 13 -28.06 -45.43 14.58
CA VAL A 13 -28.15 -46.24 15.79
C VAL A 13 -28.81 -47.56 15.44
N PHE A 14 -28.15 -48.66 15.77
CA PHE A 14 -28.66 -50.01 15.64
C PHE A 14 -28.87 -50.58 17.04
N LYS A 15 -30.11 -51.00 17.35
CA LYS A 15 -30.42 -51.74 18.56
C LYS A 15 -30.26 -53.24 18.29
N ASP A 16 -29.58 -53.93 19.20
CA ASP A 16 -29.32 -55.36 19.16
C ASP A 16 -29.67 -55.97 20.53
N GLU A 17 -29.78 -57.30 20.62
CA GLU A 17 -30.23 -58.01 21.84
C GLU A 17 -29.33 -57.73 23.07
N GLY A 18 -28.08 -57.30 22.84
CA GLY A 18 -27.11 -56.94 23.89
C GLY A 18 -26.86 -55.44 24.10
N GLY A 19 -27.54 -54.53 23.37
CA GLY A 19 -27.37 -53.08 23.56
C GLY A 19 -27.55 -52.21 22.30
N CYS A 20 -27.03 -50.98 22.35
CA CYS A 20 -27.05 -50.04 21.21
C CYS A 20 -25.65 -49.95 20.57
N ARG A 21 -25.58 -50.04 19.25
CA ARG A 21 -24.39 -49.72 18.44
C ARG A 21 -24.65 -48.44 17.66
N VAL A 22 -23.78 -47.44 17.80
CA VAL A 22 -23.85 -46.20 17.02
C VAL A 22 -22.74 -46.22 15.98
N THR A 23 -23.09 -46.13 14.70
CA THR A 23 -22.14 -46.05 13.59
C THR A 23 -22.17 -44.63 13.02
N PHE A 24 -21.01 -43.99 12.98
CA PHE A 24 -20.84 -42.70 12.32
C PHE A 24 -20.38 -42.90 10.87
N TYR A 25 -21.02 -42.20 9.95
CA TYR A 25 -20.65 -42.08 8.55
C TYR A 25 -20.14 -40.65 8.35
N LEU A 26 -18.88 -40.54 7.96
CA LEU A 26 -18.18 -39.27 7.75
C LEU A 26 -17.95 -39.11 6.24
N ASP A 27 -18.41 -37.99 5.69
CA ASP A 27 -18.10 -37.57 4.31
C ASP A 27 -17.01 -36.49 4.40
N GLU A 28 -15.78 -36.84 4.04
CA GLU A 28 -14.62 -35.95 4.12
C GLU A 28 -14.67 -34.85 3.05
N GLN A 29 -14.03 -33.73 3.35
CA GLN A 29 -13.79 -32.69 2.35
C GLN A 29 -12.82 -33.22 1.27
N PRO A 30 -12.99 -32.77 0.02
CA PRO A 30 -12.05 -33.12 -1.05
C PRO A 30 -10.64 -32.64 -0.70
N GLN A 31 -9.64 -33.41 -1.11
CA GLN A 31 -8.24 -33.09 -0.90
C GLN A 31 -7.75 -32.00 -1.86
N ILE A 32 -6.76 -31.23 -1.42
CA ILE A 32 -6.06 -30.25 -2.25
C ILE A 32 -4.81 -30.93 -2.82
N SER A 33 -4.83 -31.27 -4.11
CA SER A 33 -3.69 -31.90 -4.79
C SER A 33 -2.79 -30.87 -5.47
N HIS A 34 -3.35 -29.74 -5.91
CA HIS A 34 -2.60 -28.67 -6.56
C HIS A 34 -3.00 -27.32 -5.99
N ILE A 35 -2.02 -26.45 -5.78
CA ILE A 35 -2.23 -25.05 -5.39
C ILE A 35 -1.59 -24.19 -6.47
N SER A 36 -2.35 -23.21 -6.96
CA SER A 36 -1.91 -22.25 -7.95
C SER A 36 -2.23 -20.87 -7.42
N VAL A 37 -1.21 -20.06 -7.20
CA VAL A 37 -1.39 -18.66 -6.82
C VAL A 37 -1.04 -17.80 -8.02
N HIS A 38 -2.04 -17.05 -8.47
CA HIS A 38 -1.93 -16.08 -9.54
C HIS A 38 -1.74 -14.72 -8.91
N HIS A 39 -0.60 -14.11 -9.17
CA HIS A 39 -0.30 -12.73 -8.80
C HIS A 39 0.39 -12.04 -9.98
N GLY A 40 0.78 -10.78 -9.80
CA GLY A 40 1.59 -10.05 -10.77
C GLY A 40 3.02 -10.61 -10.88
N ASN A 41 3.93 -9.81 -11.45
CA ASN A 41 5.32 -10.23 -11.64
C ASN A 41 6.27 -9.67 -10.57
N ILE A 42 5.75 -8.91 -9.61
CA ILE A 42 6.59 -8.10 -8.74
C ILE A 42 6.81 -8.82 -7.39
N LEU A 43 5.85 -9.63 -6.90
CA LEU A 43 6.06 -10.40 -5.65
C LEU A 43 6.86 -11.67 -5.99
N PRO A 44 7.88 -12.03 -5.21
CA PRO A 44 8.56 -13.31 -5.39
C PRO A 44 7.62 -14.49 -5.12
N ASP A 45 7.52 -15.42 -6.07
CA ASP A 45 6.72 -16.65 -5.96
C ASP A 45 7.02 -17.45 -4.68
N SER A 46 8.25 -17.37 -4.15
CA SER A 46 8.68 -18.08 -2.94
C SER A 46 7.89 -17.68 -1.70
N ILE A 47 7.56 -16.39 -1.53
CA ILE A 47 6.84 -15.88 -0.36
C ILE A 47 5.45 -16.54 -0.26
N ILE A 48 4.86 -16.78 -1.42
CA ILE A 48 3.50 -17.25 -1.55
C ILE A 48 3.46 -18.78 -1.55
N SER A 49 4.30 -19.42 -2.38
CA SER A 49 4.32 -20.88 -2.52
C SER A 49 4.72 -21.62 -1.23
N GLU A 50 5.71 -21.11 -0.49
CA GLU A 50 6.11 -21.69 0.80
C GLU A 50 4.99 -21.68 1.83
N SER A 51 4.13 -20.65 1.77
CA SER A 51 3.05 -20.46 2.73
C SER A 51 1.90 -21.45 2.57
N PHE A 52 1.81 -22.18 1.46
CA PHE A 52 0.73 -23.16 1.24
C PHE A 52 1.20 -24.60 1.20
N LEU A 53 2.50 -24.86 1.43
CA LEU A 53 3.08 -26.20 1.40
C LEU A 53 2.34 -27.20 2.31
N GLU A 54 1.89 -26.74 3.48
CA GLU A 54 1.21 -27.61 4.44
C GLU A 54 -0.21 -28.03 4.04
N PHE A 55 -0.81 -27.40 3.02
CA PHE A 55 -2.16 -27.72 2.54
C PHE A 55 -2.15 -28.80 1.45
N TYR A 56 -1.01 -29.05 0.80
CA TYR A 56 -0.89 -30.08 -0.22
C TYR A 56 -1.17 -31.48 0.35
N GLY A 57 -2.04 -32.23 -0.33
CA GLY A 57 -2.47 -33.58 0.03
C GLY A 57 -3.46 -33.64 1.19
N LYS A 58 -3.84 -32.52 1.81
CA LYS A 58 -4.79 -32.49 2.94
C LYS A 58 -6.22 -32.22 2.47
N PRO A 59 -7.24 -32.69 3.21
CA PRO A 59 -8.62 -32.28 2.99
C PRO A 59 -8.77 -30.77 3.11
N LEU A 60 -9.58 -30.17 2.23
CA LEU A 60 -9.87 -28.74 2.27
C LEU A 60 -10.51 -28.36 3.60
N ASN A 61 -9.81 -27.53 4.38
CA ASN A 61 -10.31 -26.96 5.62
C ASN A 61 -10.45 -25.44 5.47
N ILE A 62 -11.70 -24.98 5.32
CA ILE A 62 -12.00 -23.56 5.06
C ILE A 62 -11.52 -22.64 6.21
N PRO A 63 -11.80 -22.95 7.50
CA PRO A 63 -11.23 -22.18 8.61
C PRO A 63 -9.70 -22.09 8.60
N GLU A 64 -8.99 -23.20 8.40
CA GLU A 64 -7.52 -23.20 8.38
C GLU A 64 -6.98 -22.40 7.19
N LEU A 65 -7.59 -22.57 6.00
CA LEU A 65 -7.22 -21.80 4.82
C LEU A 65 -7.44 -20.30 5.02
N ALA A 66 -8.57 -19.91 5.62
CA ALA A 66 -8.87 -18.51 5.91
C ALA A 66 -7.84 -17.89 6.87
N ASN A 67 -7.47 -18.61 7.94
CA ASN A 67 -6.43 -18.15 8.86
C ASN A 67 -5.07 -18.02 8.15
N GLN A 68 -4.70 -18.97 7.30
CA GLN A 68 -3.44 -18.92 6.56
C GLN A 68 -3.39 -17.73 5.61
N LEU A 69 -4.50 -17.45 4.91
CA LEU A 69 -4.63 -16.30 4.01
C LEU A 69 -4.49 -14.97 4.77
N GLU A 70 -5.09 -14.86 5.95
CA GLU A 70 -4.91 -13.70 6.82
C GLU A 70 -3.46 -13.56 7.30
N ASP A 71 -2.81 -14.64 7.73
CA ASP A 71 -1.41 -14.63 8.17
C ASP A 71 -0.45 -14.19 7.05
N ILE A 72 -0.69 -14.62 5.81
CA ILE A 72 0.05 -14.16 4.63
C ILE A 72 -0.17 -12.67 4.43
N LYS A 73 -1.42 -12.20 4.45
CA LYS A 73 -1.76 -10.79 4.30
C LYS A 73 -1.04 -9.94 5.36
N TYR A 74 -1.07 -10.35 6.63
CA TYR A 74 -0.37 -9.64 7.71
C TYR A 74 1.15 -9.62 7.50
N ARG A 75 1.75 -10.73 7.07
CA ARG A 75 3.20 -10.77 6.77
C ARG A 75 3.57 -9.81 5.64
N LEU A 76 2.78 -9.79 4.56
CA LEU A 76 2.99 -8.89 3.42
C LEU A 76 2.86 -7.42 3.85
N ILE A 77 1.83 -7.06 4.62
CA ILE A 77 1.67 -5.71 5.18
C ILE A 77 2.88 -5.33 6.04
N ARG A 78 3.37 -6.23 6.91
CA ARG A 78 4.56 -5.97 7.75
C ARG A 78 5.85 -5.81 6.95
N GLN A 79 5.94 -6.39 5.76
CA GLN A 79 7.05 -6.21 4.82
C GLN A 79 6.90 -4.96 3.95
N GLY A 80 5.79 -4.22 4.11
CA GLY A 80 5.52 -2.95 3.44
C GLY A 80 4.48 -3.05 2.32
N TYR A 81 4.04 -4.24 1.92
CA TYR A 81 3.07 -4.45 0.83
C TYR A 81 1.62 -4.21 1.32
N SER A 82 1.28 -2.95 1.58
CA SER A 82 0.06 -2.59 2.30
C SER A 82 -1.21 -2.51 1.45
N LEU A 83 -1.09 -2.50 0.12
CA LEU A 83 -2.24 -2.57 -0.80
C LEU A 83 -2.50 -3.98 -1.33
N THR A 84 -1.76 -4.98 -0.86
CA THR A 84 -1.99 -6.35 -1.32
C THR A 84 -3.33 -6.88 -0.83
N GLU A 85 -4.13 -7.40 -1.76
CA GLU A 85 -5.45 -7.94 -1.48
C GLU A 85 -5.61 -9.33 -2.08
N ILE A 86 -6.37 -10.20 -1.40
CA ILE A 86 -6.79 -11.46 -1.99
C ILE A 86 -8.05 -11.19 -2.80
N HIS A 87 -7.93 -11.24 -4.12
CA HIS A 87 -9.02 -10.98 -5.04
C HIS A 87 -10.01 -12.14 -5.08
N SER A 88 -9.51 -13.38 -5.16
CA SER A 88 -10.37 -14.56 -5.14
C SER A 88 -9.68 -15.81 -4.65
N VAL A 89 -10.48 -16.74 -4.12
CA VAL A 89 -10.04 -18.08 -3.72
C VAL A 89 -11.07 -19.06 -4.24
N ARG A 90 -10.66 -19.96 -5.11
CA ARG A 90 -11.54 -20.93 -5.78
C ARG A 90 -10.97 -22.33 -5.63
N PHE A 91 -11.82 -23.29 -5.31
CA PHE A 91 -11.43 -24.69 -5.28
C PHE A 91 -12.24 -25.47 -6.30
N ASN A 92 -11.55 -26.20 -7.19
CA ASN A 92 -12.16 -27.10 -8.16
C ASN A 92 -12.08 -28.54 -7.63
N PRO A 93 -13.21 -29.16 -7.23
CA PRO A 93 -13.21 -30.51 -6.65
C PRO A 93 -12.89 -31.62 -7.65
N ASN A 94 -13.12 -31.40 -8.95
CA ASN A 94 -12.84 -32.42 -9.98
C ASN A 94 -11.34 -32.54 -10.26
N SER A 95 -10.65 -31.40 -10.33
CA SER A 95 -9.19 -31.36 -10.51
C SER A 95 -8.40 -31.29 -9.20
N GLN A 96 -9.10 -31.19 -8.06
CA GLN A 96 -8.52 -31.01 -6.73
C GLN A 96 -7.53 -29.83 -6.68
N ARG A 97 -7.86 -28.74 -7.38
CA ARG A 97 -7.01 -27.56 -7.51
C ARG A 97 -7.57 -26.39 -6.71
N LEU A 98 -6.74 -25.81 -5.85
CA LEU A 98 -6.97 -24.54 -5.18
C LEU A 98 -6.30 -23.43 -6.00
N GLU A 99 -7.10 -22.49 -6.48
CA GLU A 99 -6.67 -21.28 -7.18
C GLU A 99 -6.84 -20.09 -6.26
N ILE A 100 -5.78 -19.31 -6.09
CA ILE A 100 -5.78 -18.07 -5.31
C ILE A 100 -5.35 -16.96 -6.25
N GLU A 101 -6.12 -15.88 -6.32
CA GLU A 101 -5.76 -14.67 -7.04
C GLU A 101 -5.42 -13.58 -6.02
N LEU A 102 -4.23 -13.03 -6.15
CA LEU A 102 -3.70 -11.98 -5.28
C LEU A 102 -3.41 -10.74 -6.12
N ASP A 103 -4.03 -9.63 -5.74
CA ASP A 103 -3.70 -8.30 -6.23
C ASP A 103 -2.49 -7.81 -5.45
N GLU A 104 -1.40 -7.60 -6.17
CA GLU A 104 -0.12 -7.16 -5.64
C GLU A 104 -0.17 -5.73 -5.04
N GLY A 105 -1.18 -4.94 -5.39
CA GLY A 105 -1.28 -3.54 -4.95
C GLY A 105 -0.30 -2.63 -5.70
N VAL A 106 -0.12 -2.89 -6.99
CA VAL A 106 0.73 -2.09 -7.89
C VAL A 106 0.12 -0.71 -8.07
N VAL A 107 0.95 0.32 -8.06
CA VAL A 107 0.55 1.70 -8.35
C VAL A 107 0.47 1.86 -9.86
N ASP A 108 -0.73 2.08 -10.39
CA ASP A 108 -0.93 2.25 -11.83
C ASP A 108 -0.68 3.68 -12.29
N GLU A 109 -0.95 4.67 -11.44
CA GLU A 109 -0.91 6.09 -11.80
C GLU A 109 -0.63 6.96 -10.57
N ILE A 110 0.15 8.03 -10.74
CA ILE A 110 0.39 9.04 -9.70
C ILE A 110 -0.14 10.39 -10.17
N GLN A 111 -1.19 10.88 -9.50
CA GLN A 111 -1.81 12.17 -9.76
C GLN A 111 -1.40 13.20 -8.72
N ILE A 112 -1.21 14.44 -9.17
CA ILE A 112 -0.84 15.56 -8.29
C ILE A 112 -1.90 16.64 -8.42
N ASN A 113 -2.42 17.08 -7.28
CA ASN A 113 -3.48 18.08 -7.19
C ASN A 113 -3.07 19.23 -6.26
N GLY A 114 -3.50 20.45 -6.61
CA GLY A 114 -3.34 21.64 -5.76
C GLY A 114 -2.02 22.41 -5.94
N ASN A 115 -1.14 21.97 -6.84
CA ASN A 115 0.08 22.66 -7.25
C ASN A 115 -0.20 23.60 -8.45
N GLN A 116 -0.76 24.79 -8.18
CA GLN A 116 -1.13 25.72 -9.26
C GLN A 116 0.08 26.35 -9.93
N GLN A 117 1.13 26.69 -9.16
CA GLN A 117 2.34 27.32 -9.67
C GLN A 117 3.51 26.34 -9.77
N THR A 118 3.65 25.44 -8.80
CA THR A 118 4.72 24.44 -8.78
C THR A 118 4.47 23.37 -9.83
N ARG A 119 5.50 23.03 -10.60
CA ARG A 119 5.41 21.99 -11.63
C ARG A 119 5.42 20.60 -10.99
N ASN A 120 4.68 19.66 -11.57
CA ASN A 120 4.56 18.28 -11.08
C ASN A 120 5.91 17.61 -10.79
N PHE A 121 6.93 17.84 -11.64
CA PHE A 121 8.24 17.20 -11.48
C PHE A 121 8.93 17.56 -10.16
N VAL A 122 8.63 18.72 -9.56
CA VAL A 122 9.18 19.14 -8.27
C VAL A 122 8.64 18.27 -7.14
N ILE A 123 7.43 17.76 -7.29
CA ILE A 123 6.79 16.86 -6.33
C ILE A 123 7.19 15.41 -6.63
N LEU A 124 7.13 14.99 -7.90
CA LEU A 124 7.47 13.62 -8.32
C LEU A 124 8.92 13.25 -8.00
N ARG A 125 9.88 14.17 -8.13
CA ARG A 125 11.28 13.88 -7.81
C ARG A 125 11.54 13.60 -6.33
N GLU A 126 10.65 14.06 -5.46
CA GLU A 126 10.74 13.88 -4.01
C GLU A 126 9.92 12.66 -3.55
N PHE A 127 9.07 12.12 -4.43
CA PHE A 127 8.21 10.98 -4.14
C PHE A 127 8.89 9.69 -4.60
N PRO A 128 9.24 8.77 -3.68
CA PRO A 128 10.09 7.63 -3.98
C PRO A 128 9.36 6.47 -4.69
N ILE A 129 8.03 6.49 -4.71
CA ILE A 129 7.22 5.46 -5.38
C ILE A 129 6.99 5.89 -6.82
N GLN A 130 7.17 4.96 -7.76
CA GLN A 130 6.90 5.17 -9.18
C GLN A 130 5.68 4.37 -9.66
N GLU A 131 5.13 4.79 -10.79
CA GLU A 131 4.11 4.00 -11.50
C GLU A 131 4.71 2.65 -11.94
N GLY A 132 3.94 1.57 -11.78
CA GLY A 132 4.37 0.21 -12.00
C GLY A 132 5.10 -0.44 -10.82
N GLU A 133 5.34 0.30 -9.72
CA GLU A 133 5.91 -0.27 -8.49
C GLU A 133 4.83 -0.63 -7.48
N PHE A 134 5.21 -1.43 -6.48
CA PHE A 134 4.36 -1.68 -5.34
C PHE A 134 4.13 -0.43 -4.52
N PHE A 135 2.89 -0.28 -4.05
CA PHE A 135 2.66 0.63 -2.96
C PHE A 135 3.31 0.12 -1.68
N LYS A 136 4.23 0.93 -1.14
CA LYS A 136 4.77 0.74 0.21
C LYS A 136 4.47 1.92 1.11
N SER A 137 3.83 1.65 2.25
CA SER A 137 3.37 2.69 3.18
C SER A 137 4.51 3.53 3.78
N ASP A 138 5.66 2.92 4.03
CA ASP A 138 6.88 3.58 4.51
C ASP A 138 7.47 4.54 3.46
N LEU A 139 7.57 4.09 2.20
CA LEU A 139 8.00 4.94 1.08
C LEU A 139 7.01 6.09 0.82
N ALA A 140 5.71 5.82 0.92
CA ALA A 140 4.67 6.84 0.78
C ALA A 140 4.80 7.91 1.87
N ALA A 141 4.99 7.50 3.13
CA ALA A 141 5.22 8.41 4.24
C ALA A 141 6.51 9.23 4.07
N GLN A 142 7.58 8.58 3.62
CA GLN A 142 8.85 9.25 3.28
C GLN A 142 8.65 10.29 2.18
N GLY A 143 7.93 9.96 1.11
CA GLY A 143 7.62 10.88 0.01
C GLY A 143 6.87 12.12 0.49
N ILE A 144 5.85 11.95 1.34
CA ILE A 144 5.13 13.07 1.96
C ILE A 144 6.11 13.97 2.74
N GLN A 145 7.00 13.38 3.54
CA GLN A 145 8.00 14.13 4.31
C GLN A 145 9.00 14.88 3.41
N ASN A 146 9.48 14.25 2.33
CA ASN A 146 10.39 14.88 1.38
C ASN A 146 9.72 16.09 0.72
N ILE A 147 8.47 15.94 0.27
CA ILE A 147 7.69 17.02 -0.33
C ILE A 147 7.50 18.17 0.66
N TYR A 148 7.17 17.90 1.94
CA TYR A 148 7.13 18.94 2.98
C TYR A 148 8.47 19.64 3.18
N SER A 149 9.57 18.88 3.13
CA SER A 149 10.94 19.37 3.35
C SER A 149 11.42 20.33 2.27
N THR A 150 10.79 20.34 1.10
CA THR A 150 11.00 21.38 0.07
C THR A 150 10.67 22.79 0.60
N GLY A 151 9.83 22.89 1.62
CA GLY A 151 9.35 24.14 2.19
C GLY A 151 8.26 24.83 1.36
N LEU A 152 7.88 24.27 0.20
CA LEU A 152 6.98 24.87 -0.78
C LEU A 152 5.49 24.71 -0.44
N PHE A 153 5.14 23.77 0.44
CA PHE A 153 3.74 23.40 0.71
C PHE A 153 3.39 23.51 2.19
N ASP A 154 2.24 24.10 2.51
CA ASP A 154 1.65 24.16 3.85
C ASP A 154 0.99 22.84 4.25
N ARG A 155 0.54 22.06 3.25
CA ARG A 155 -0.08 20.75 3.44
C ARG A 155 0.27 19.83 2.28
N VAL A 156 0.56 18.58 2.62
CA VAL A 156 0.74 17.45 1.71
C VAL A 156 -0.04 16.29 2.32
N THR A 157 -0.93 15.68 1.53
CA THR A 157 -1.70 14.50 1.91
C THR A 157 -1.72 13.53 0.74
N LEU A 158 -1.73 12.24 1.04
CA LEU A 158 -1.83 11.18 0.04
C LEU A 158 -3.14 10.44 0.23
N ASN A 159 -3.89 10.30 -0.86
CA ASN A 159 -5.05 9.42 -0.93
C ASN A 159 -4.77 8.32 -1.96
N ILE A 160 -5.48 7.21 -1.81
CA ILE A 160 -5.41 6.08 -2.74
C ILE A 160 -6.82 5.89 -3.28
N ASP A 161 -6.99 6.14 -4.58
CA ASP A 161 -8.25 5.95 -5.27
C ASP A 161 -8.17 4.67 -6.12
N LYS A 162 -9.29 3.97 -6.24
CA LYS A 162 -9.39 2.76 -7.08
C LYS A 162 -10.37 3.02 -8.21
N GLU A 163 -9.88 3.09 -9.45
CA GLU A 163 -10.68 3.35 -10.65
C GLU A 163 -10.45 2.25 -11.69
N ASN A 164 -11.51 1.55 -12.11
CA ASN A 164 -11.41 0.44 -13.08
C ASN A 164 -10.36 -0.62 -12.69
N ASN A 165 -10.32 -0.99 -11.41
CA ASN A 165 -9.30 -1.88 -10.81
C ASN A 165 -7.85 -1.37 -10.87
N ARG A 166 -7.63 -0.09 -11.20
CA ARG A 166 -6.31 0.55 -11.11
C ARG A 166 -6.15 1.27 -9.77
N ASN A 167 -4.99 1.15 -9.15
CA ASN A 167 -4.66 1.87 -7.92
C ASN A 167 -3.98 3.20 -8.29
N ILE A 168 -4.66 4.31 -8.00
CA ILE A 168 -4.22 5.67 -8.31
C ILE A 168 -3.77 6.35 -7.02
N LEU A 169 -2.52 6.79 -6.96
CA LEU A 169 -2.01 7.59 -5.86
C LEU A 169 -2.27 9.06 -6.12
N VAL A 170 -3.08 9.69 -5.27
CA VAL A 170 -3.43 11.10 -5.41
C VAL A 170 -2.70 11.92 -4.35
N VAL A 171 -1.63 12.59 -4.77
CA VAL A 171 -0.85 13.52 -3.95
C VAL A 171 -1.51 14.89 -3.98
N ASN A 172 -2.19 15.25 -2.89
CA ASN A 172 -2.84 16.54 -2.74
C ASN A 172 -1.93 17.48 -1.96
N VAL A 173 -1.64 18.65 -2.53
CA VAL A 173 -0.81 19.69 -1.91
C VAL A 173 -1.53 21.01 -1.76
N LYS A 174 -1.10 21.82 -0.80
CA LYS A 174 -1.48 23.22 -0.66
C LYS A 174 -0.22 24.08 -0.67
N GLU A 175 -0.05 24.86 -1.72
CA GLU A 175 1.09 25.75 -1.94
C GLU A 175 1.19 26.86 -0.88
N LYS A 176 2.42 27.18 -0.48
CA LYS A 176 2.72 28.36 0.34
C LYS A 176 2.77 29.62 -0.52
N LYS A 177 2.75 30.77 0.14
CA LYS A 177 3.18 32.02 -0.50
C LYS A 177 4.70 31.99 -0.69
N TYR A 178 5.14 32.12 -1.94
CA TYR A 178 6.55 31.99 -2.31
C TYR A 178 7.35 33.30 -2.24
N LEU A 179 6.67 34.44 -2.15
CA LEU A 179 7.29 35.77 -2.18
C LEU A 179 7.43 36.32 -0.76
N LEU A 180 8.65 36.70 -0.38
CA LEU A 180 8.96 37.36 0.88
C LEU A 180 9.70 38.66 0.60
N LEU A 181 9.19 39.77 1.15
CA LEU A 181 9.84 41.08 1.13
C LEU A 181 10.40 41.37 2.53
N ARG A 182 11.69 41.69 2.62
CA ARG A 182 12.37 42.09 3.84
C ARG A 182 12.89 43.51 3.70
N ILE A 183 12.68 44.33 4.73
CA ILE A 183 13.14 45.71 4.81
C ILE A 183 13.91 45.84 6.13
N GLY A 184 15.14 46.34 6.07
CA GLY A 184 16.02 46.50 7.22
C GLY A 184 16.73 47.85 7.22
N ALA A 185 17.14 48.30 8.40
CA ALA A 185 17.97 49.48 8.58
C ALA A 185 19.07 49.17 9.60
N HIS A 186 20.29 49.60 9.31
CA HIS A 186 21.45 49.45 10.17
C HIS A 186 22.05 50.83 10.47
N ALA A 187 22.34 51.11 11.74
CA ALA A 187 23.03 52.32 12.17
C ALA A 187 24.17 51.92 13.11
N SER A 188 25.38 52.38 12.83
CA SER A 188 26.56 52.15 13.66
C SER A 188 27.22 53.49 13.97
N LEU A 189 27.83 53.65 15.15
CA LEU A 189 28.56 54.87 15.49
C LEU A 189 29.86 55.04 14.66
N GLU A 190 30.36 53.94 14.07
CA GLU A 190 31.61 53.93 13.30
C GLU A 190 31.40 53.90 11.76
N ARG A 191 30.16 53.67 11.29
CA ARG A 191 29.82 53.57 9.84
C ARG A 191 28.59 54.43 9.51
N LYS A 192 28.40 54.79 8.24
CA LYS A 192 27.18 55.47 7.79
C LYS A 192 25.95 54.57 7.97
N SER A 193 24.79 55.18 8.19
CA SER A 193 23.51 54.45 8.24
C SER A 193 23.20 53.84 6.88
N GLU A 194 22.72 52.61 6.87
CA GLU A 194 22.41 51.85 5.66
C GLU A 194 20.99 51.29 5.75
N GLY A 195 20.22 51.41 4.67
CA GLY A 195 18.95 50.74 4.47
C GLY A 195 19.10 49.56 3.51
N VAL A 196 18.38 48.47 3.76
CA VAL A 196 18.40 47.26 2.93
C VAL A 196 16.98 46.86 2.57
N VAL A 197 16.77 46.53 1.29
CA VAL A 197 15.56 45.90 0.78
C VAL A 197 15.95 44.60 0.11
N GLU A 198 15.36 43.50 0.55
CA GLU A 198 15.60 42.16 0.01
C GLU A 198 14.27 41.54 -0.43
N LEU A 199 14.24 41.04 -1.67
CA LEU A 199 13.12 40.29 -2.22
C LEU A 199 13.55 38.85 -2.46
N LEU A 200 12.85 37.92 -1.82
CA LEU A 200 13.09 36.48 -1.85
C LEU A 200 11.89 35.79 -2.52
N HIS A 201 12.18 34.85 -3.42
CA HIS A 201 11.19 34.02 -4.10
C HIS A 201 11.59 32.54 -3.97
N ASP A 202 10.91 31.77 -3.13
CA ASP A 202 11.30 30.38 -2.82
C ASP A 202 11.00 29.36 -3.94
N ASN A 203 10.15 29.72 -4.92
CA ASN A 203 9.71 28.82 -6.00
C ASN A 203 9.75 29.48 -7.39
N PHE A 204 10.90 30.01 -7.79
CA PHE A 204 11.02 30.75 -9.04
C PHE A 204 10.56 29.91 -10.24
N LEU A 205 9.61 30.46 -11.03
CA LEU A 205 8.99 29.79 -12.18
C LEU A 205 8.35 28.41 -11.88
N GLY A 206 8.03 28.13 -10.62
CA GLY A 206 7.42 26.86 -10.22
C GLY A 206 8.40 25.67 -10.22
N THR A 207 9.70 25.93 -10.13
CA THR A 207 10.75 24.90 -10.27
C THR A 207 11.36 24.43 -8.94
N GLY A 208 10.94 25.02 -7.83
CA GLY A 208 11.54 24.84 -6.51
C GLY A 208 12.91 25.52 -6.35
N ILE A 209 13.30 26.38 -7.30
CA ILE A 209 14.53 27.17 -7.21
C ILE A 209 14.26 28.44 -6.40
N LYS A 210 15.14 28.73 -5.43
CA LYS A 210 15.12 29.98 -4.68
C LYS A 210 15.82 31.08 -5.47
N PHE A 211 15.13 32.20 -5.68
CA PHE A 211 15.69 33.42 -6.26
C PHE A 211 15.68 34.53 -5.20
N SER A 212 16.74 35.32 -5.12
CA SER A 212 16.86 36.43 -4.17
C SER A 212 17.51 37.63 -4.84
N THR A 213 16.98 38.82 -4.61
CA THR A 213 17.62 40.08 -5.00
C THR A 213 17.67 41.02 -3.82
N MET A 214 18.78 41.74 -3.67
CA MET A 214 19.03 42.66 -2.56
C MET A 214 19.51 44.00 -3.10
N GLY A 215 18.90 45.08 -2.63
CA GLY A 215 19.37 46.45 -2.82
C GLY A 215 19.71 47.08 -1.47
N ALA A 216 20.83 47.81 -1.42
CA ALA A 216 21.23 48.60 -0.27
C ALA A 216 21.28 50.10 -0.65
N ILE A 217 20.90 50.97 0.27
CA ILE A 217 20.87 52.42 0.09
C ILE A 217 21.55 53.07 1.31
N GLY A 218 22.60 53.86 1.09
CA GLY A 218 23.39 54.52 2.15
C GLY A 218 24.36 55.56 1.59
#